data_AF-A0A524EJ15-F1
#
_entry.id   AF-A0A524EJ15-F1
#
_cell.length_a   1.000
_cell.length_b   1.000
_cell.length_c   1.000
_cell.angle_alpha   90.00
_cell.angle_beta   90.00
_cell.angle_gamma   90.00
#
_symmetry.space_group_name_H-M   'P 1'
#
loop_
_entity.id
_entity.type
_entity.pdbx_description
1 polymer ?
#
loop_
_entity_poly.entity_id
_entity_poly.type
_entity_poly.pdbx_seq_one_letter_code
_entity_poly.pdbx_strand_id
1 'polypeptide(L)'
;MEQLPPFLESEQIQLKIRIELLGKTITKDTCVSFEQFLELKPLPQIIDVTGWSRHAIAALLIVCKRNGKIIGLQSGTSYLTPILVSNGPLLECLIDAILKMQADS
;
A
#
# COMPACT_ATOMS: atom_id res chain seq x y z
N MET A 1 -3.38 -26.69 -0.58
CA MET A 1 -3.97 -25.37 -0.85
C MET A 1 -5.45 -25.47 -0.56
N GLU A 2 -5.93 -24.82 0.50
CA GLU A 2 -7.36 -24.61 0.69
C GLU A 2 -7.76 -23.38 -0.12
N GLN A 3 -8.82 -23.47 -0.91
CA GLN A 3 -9.43 -22.29 -1.53
C GLN A 3 -10.25 -21.55 -0.48
N LEU A 4 -10.27 -20.22 -0.55
CA LEU A 4 -11.11 -19.44 0.34
C LEU A 4 -12.59 -19.60 -0.08
N PRO A 5 -13.54 -19.60 0.87
CA PRO A 5 -14.95 -19.47 0.56
C PRO A 5 -15.22 -18.22 -0.32
N PRO A 6 -16.03 -18.30 -1.39
CA PRO A 6 -16.20 -17.21 -2.36
C PRO A 6 -16.66 -15.87 -1.77
N PHE A 7 -17.32 -15.88 -0.60
CA PHE A 7 -17.70 -14.66 0.11
C PHE A 7 -16.48 -13.94 0.72
N LEU A 8 -15.48 -14.66 1.24
CA LEU A 8 -14.25 -14.08 1.77
C LEU A 8 -13.33 -13.56 0.65
N GLU A 9 -13.33 -14.23 -0.51
CA GLU A 9 -12.63 -13.72 -1.70
C GLU A 9 -13.24 -12.39 -2.16
N SER A 10 -14.58 -12.31 -2.21
CA SER A 10 -15.30 -11.06 -2.52
C SER A 10 -14.98 -9.92 -1.53
N GLU A 11 -14.99 -10.18 -0.22
CA GLU A 11 -14.63 -9.17 0.78
C GLU A 11 -13.18 -8.67 0.65
N GLN A 12 -12.23 -9.56 0.35
CA GLN A 12 -10.82 -9.17 0.13
C GLN A 12 -10.66 -8.34 -1.15
N ILE A 13 -11.38 -8.67 -2.22
CA ILE A 13 -11.40 -7.88 -3.47
C ILE A 13 -11.99 -6.48 -3.22
N GLN A 14 -13.11 -6.38 -2.50
CA GLN A 14 -13.72 -5.09 -2.15
C GLN A 14 -12.82 -4.25 -1.24
N LEU A 15 -12.15 -4.87 -0.26
CA LEU A 15 -11.16 -4.21 0.59
C LEU A 15 -9.97 -3.67 -0.23
N LYS A 16 -9.44 -4.47 -1.16
CA LYS A 16 -8.35 -4.07 -2.07
C LYS A 16 -8.76 -2.84 -2.90
N ILE A 17 -9.87 -2.93 -3.62
CA ILE A 17 -10.39 -1.81 -4.45
C ILE A 17 -10.59 -0.54 -3.60
N ARG A 18 -11.13 -0.69 -2.37
CA ARG A 18 -11.32 0.44 -1.46
C ARG A 18 -10.00 1.08 -1.00
N ILE A 19 -8.96 0.31 -0.71
CA ILE A 19 -7.63 0.82 -0.38
C ILE A 19 -7.03 1.56 -1.59
N GLU A 20 -7.08 0.94 -2.76
CA GLU A 20 -6.52 1.45 -4.03
C GLU A 20 -7.16 2.76 -4.48
N LEU A 21 -8.46 2.94 -4.25
CA LEU A 21 -9.18 4.19 -4.50
C LEU A 21 -8.93 5.25 -3.41
N LEU A 22 -8.95 4.87 -2.12
CA LEU A 22 -8.74 5.83 -1.03
C LEU A 22 -7.37 6.51 -1.12
N GLY A 23 -6.30 5.75 -1.41
CA GLY A 23 -4.94 6.29 -1.52
C GLY A 23 -4.75 7.37 -2.60
N LYS A 24 -5.63 7.42 -3.61
CA LYS A 24 -5.67 8.47 -4.64
C LYS A 24 -6.29 9.79 -4.13
N THR A 25 -6.91 9.78 -2.95
CA THR A 25 -7.59 10.94 -2.33
C THR A 25 -6.92 11.46 -1.04
N ILE A 26 -5.88 10.80 -0.53
CA ILE A 26 -5.28 11.17 0.76
C ILE A 26 -4.42 12.44 0.65
N THR A 27 -4.72 13.41 1.51
CA THR A 27 -3.92 14.63 1.71
C THR A 27 -3.05 14.47 2.96
N LYS A 28 -2.29 15.52 3.31
CA LYS A 28 -1.55 15.58 4.57
C LYS A 28 -2.47 15.38 5.79
N ASP A 29 -3.67 15.95 5.73
CA ASP A 29 -4.60 16.04 6.86
C ASP A 29 -5.38 14.74 7.08
N THR A 30 -5.70 14.01 5.99
CA THR A 30 -6.38 12.70 6.07
C THR A 30 -5.41 11.51 6.23
N CYS A 31 -4.10 11.76 6.19
CA CYS A 31 -3.04 10.74 6.28
C CYS A 31 -3.16 9.86 7.54
N VAL A 32 -3.44 10.43 8.71
CA VAL A 32 -3.53 9.70 9.99
C VAL A 32 -4.75 8.77 10.02
N SER A 33 -5.90 9.23 9.51
CA SER A 33 -7.11 8.39 9.42
C SER A 33 -6.96 7.26 8.41
N PHE A 34 -6.17 7.46 7.34
CA PHE A 34 -5.82 6.39 6.41
C PHE A 34 -4.86 5.36 7.04
N GLU A 35 -3.85 5.82 7.78
CA GLU A 35 -2.95 4.97 8.57
C GLU A 35 -3.76 4.04 9.52
N GLN A 36 -4.68 4.61 10.30
CA GLN A 36 -5.58 3.86 11.19
C GLN A 36 -6.50 2.87 10.44
N PHE A 37 -7.04 3.27 9.29
CA PHE A 37 -7.86 2.38 8.45
C PHE A 37 -7.06 1.18 7.91
N LEU A 38 -5.80 1.39 7.55
CA LEU A 38 -4.88 0.35 7.08
C LEU A 38 -4.42 -0.58 8.22
N GLU A 39 -4.28 -0.09 9.46
CA GLU A 39 -3.98 -0.92 10.64
C GLU A 39 -5.16 -1.80 11.05
N LEU A 40 -6.39 -1.31 10.95
CA LEU A 40 -7.62 -2.02 11.32
C LEU A 40 -8.07 -3.08 10.30
N LYS A 41 -7.29 -3.35 9.24
CA LYS A 41 -7.69 -4.23 8.13
C LYS A 41 -6.56 -5.15 7.66
N PRO A 42 -6.87 -6.39 7.24
CA PRO A 42 -5.87 -7.28 6.65
C PRO A 42 -5.46 -6.74 5.27
N LEU A 43 -4.32 -6.02 5.21
CA LEU A 43 -3.80 -5.49 3.96
C LEU A 43 -3.66 -6.60 2.89
N PRO A 44 -4.15 -6.38 1.65
CA PRO A 44 -3.96 -7.29 0.52
C PRO A 44 -2.48 -7.62 0.25
N GLN A 45 -2.24 -8.76 -0.43
CA GLN A 45 -0.90 -9.16 -0.86
C GLN A 45 -0.35 -8.30 -2.00
N ILE A 46 -1.20 -7.60 -2.75
CA ILE A 46 -0.83 -6.71 -3.85
C ILE A 46 -1.76 -5.49 -3.80
N ILE A 47 -1.19 -4.28 -3.86
CA ILE A 47 -1.92 -3.00 -3.88
C ILE A 47 -1.39 -2.16 -5.04
N ASP A 48 -2.26 -1.73 -5.96
CA ASP A 48 -1.99 -0.66 -6.94
C ASP A 48 -1.91 0.69 -6.25
N VAL A 49 -0.74 1.32 -6.28
CA VAL A 49 -0.52 2.68 -5.79
C VAL A 49 -0.41 3.73 -6.91
N THR A 50 -0.77 3.40 -8.16
CA THR A 50 -0.68 4.32 -9.30
C THR A 50 -1.56 5.56 -9.08
N GLY A 51 -0.95 6.74 -9.07
CA GLY A 51 -1.62 8.02 -8.81
C GLY A 51 -1.93 8.28 -7.33
N TRP A 52 -1.29 7.56 -6.41
CA TRP A 52 -1.36 7.85 -4.98
C TRP A 52 -0.50 9.06 -4.61
N SER A 53 -0.91 9.79 -3.57
CA SER A 53 -0.10 10.91 -3.05
C SER A 53 1.09 10.41 -2.22
N ARG A 54 2.12 11.27 -2.07
CA ARG A 54 3.28 11.04 -1.18
C ARG A 54 2.84 10.63 0.24
N HIS A 55 1.75 11.21 0.73
CA HIS A 55 1.16 10.93 2.06
C HIS A 55 0.48 9.55 2.11
N ALA A 56 -0.26 9.17 1.06
CA ALA A 56 -0.88 7.85 0.97
C ALA A 56 0.17 6.72 0.97
N ILE A 57 1.22 6.89 0.17
CA ILE A 57 2.34 5.95 0.09
C ILE A 57 3.05 5.89 1.45
N ALA A 58 3.42 7.04 2.04
CA ALA A 58 4.05 7.09 3.35
C ALA A 58 3.24 6.35 4.44
N ALA A 59 1.93 6.59 4.53
CA ALA A 59 1.05 5.91 5.47
C ALA A 59 1.08 4.37 5.27
N LEU A 60 0.95 3.88 4.03
CA LEU A 60 1.02 2.45 3.75
C LEU A 60 2.39 1.85 4.09
N LEU A 61 3.50 2.54 3.79
CA LEU A 61 4.84 2.08 4.16
C LEU A 61 5.03 2.05 5.68
N ILE A 62 4.48 3.03 6.42
CA ILE A 62 4.52 3.10 7.89
C ILE A 62 3.72 1.95 8.50
N VAL A 63 2.48 1.71 8.06
CA VAL A 63 1.64 0.60 8.55
C VAL A 63 2.27 -0.75 8.22
N CYS A 64 2.85 -0.90 7.03
CA CYS A 64 3.59 -2.11 6.71
C CYS A 64 4.77 -2.30 7.69
N LYS A 65 5.65 -1.30 7.83
CA LYS A 65 6.79 -1.35 8.76
C LYS A 65 6.38 -1.68 10.20
N ARG A 66 5.29 -1.10 10.72
CA ARG A 66 4.77 -1.38 12.09
C ARG A 66 4.34 -2.82 12.25
N ASN A 67 3.62 -3.38 11.26
CA ASN A 67 3.13 -4.76 11.27
C ASN A 67 4.22 -5.81 10.98
N GLY A 68 5.51 -5.43 11.02
CA GLY A 68 6.62 -6.26 10.54
C GLY A 68 6.49 -6.63 9.07
N LYS A 69 5.61 -5.94 8.32
CA LYS A 69 5.38 -6.22 6.92
C LYS A 69 6.51 -5.67 6.08
N ILE A 70 6.79 -6.54 5.15
CA ILE A 70 7.92 -6.72 4.26
C ILE A 70 7.49 -5.84 3.02
N ILE A 71 8.32 -5.14 2.22
CA ILE A 71 7.81 -4.26 1.11
C ILE A 71 8.71 -4.26 -0.14
N GLY A 72 8.12 -4.51 -1.31
CA GLY A 72 8.79 -4.58 -2.61
C GLY A 72 7.94 -4.05 -3.75
N LEU A 73 8.59 -3.77 -4.88
CA LEU A 73 8.02 -3.12 -6.06
C LEU A 73 8.13 -4.02 -7.28
N GLN A 74 7.06 -4.08 -8.06
CA GLN A 74 7.09 -4.67 -9.40
C GLN A 74 7.36 -3.59 -10.45
N SER A 75 8.17 -3.89 -11.46
CA SER A 75 8.45 -2.96 -12.57
C SER A 75 7.37 -3.05 -13.65
N GLY A 76 7.06 -1.93 -14.30
CA GLY A 76 6.07 -1.83 -15.39
C GLY A 76 4.60 -1.67 -14.95
N THR A 77 4.31 -1.66 -13.64
CA THR A 77 3.01 -1.26 -13.07
C THR A 77 3.20 -0.98 -11.58
N SER A 78 2.53 0.02 -11.00
CA SER A 78 2.80 0.49 -9.62
C SER A 78 2.25 -0.42 -8.51
N TYR A 79 2.55 -1.71 -8.57
CA TYR A 79 2.16 -2.67 -7.54
C TYR A 79 3.16 -2.70 -6.38
N LEU A 80 2.65 -2.46 -5.17
CA LEU A 80 3.34 -2.80 -3.93
C LEU A 80 2.94 -4.22 -3.50
N THR A 81 3.94 -5.11 -3.50
CA THR A 81 3.85 -6.46 -2.95
C THR A 81 4.63 -6.48 -1.65
N PRO A 82 4.09 -6.92 -0.50
CA PRO A 82 4.82 -6.88 0.76
C PRO A 82 6.09 -7.78 0.87
N ILE A 83 7.25 -7.44 0.24
CA ILE A 83 8.58 -8.12 0.33
C ILE A 83 9.82 -7.17 0.09
N LEU A 84 10.74 -6.64 0.95
CA LEU A 84 11.20 -6.75 2.36
C LEU A 84 11.97 -5.50 2.85
N VAL A 85 11.75 -5.01 4.10
CA VAL A 85 12.48 -3.83 4.67
C VAL A 85 12.69 -3.86 6.19
N SER A 86 13.92 -3.57 6.67
CA SER A 86 14.28 -3.54 8.11
C SER A 86 14.78 -2.17 8.65
N ASN A 87 15.04 -1.17 7.79
CA ASN A 87 15.70 0.08 8.19
C ASN A 87 14.89 1.35 7.84
N GLY A 88 14.87 2.31 8.78
CA GLY A 88 14.07 3.53 8.70
C GLY A 88 14.44 4.52 7.59
N PRO A 89 15.73 4.87 7.38
CA PRO A 89 16.13 5.89 6.39
C PRO A 89 15.82 5.52 4.93
N LEU A 90 15.61 4.23 4.63
CA LEU A 90 15.24 3.77 3.29
C LEU A 90 13.81 4.15 2.89
N LEU A 91 12.95 4.53 3.85
CA LEU A 91 11.52 4.69 3.61
C LEU A 91 11.19 5.94 2.77
N GLU A 92 11.87 7.07 2.99
CA GLU A 92 11.73 8.26 2.13
C GLU A 92 12.25 7.99 0.71
N CYS A 93 13.43 7.38 0.58
CA CYS A 93 14.01 6.99 -0.71
C CYS A 93 13.09 6.02 -1.49
N LEU A 94 12.37 5.15 -0.78
CA LEU A 94 11.38 4.25 -1.37
C LEU A 94 10.14 5.02 -1.85
N ILE A 95 9.64 6.02 -1.11
CA ILE A 95 8.54 6.88 -1.56
C ILE A 95 8.92 7.62 -2.85
N ASP A 96 10.09 8.23 -2.90
CA ASP A 96 10.53 8.98 -4.09
C ASP A 96 10.83 8.06 -5.29
N ALA A 97 11.31 6.83 -5.06
CA ALA A 97 11.43 5.83 -6.12
C ALA A 97 10.05 5.44 -6.71
N ILE A 98 9.03 5.24 -5.86
CA ILE A 98 7.66 4.96 -6.30
C ILE A 98 7.09 6.12 -7.11
N LEU A 99 7.20 7.34 -6.59
CA LEU A 99 6.70 8.54 -7.27
C LEU A 99 7.41 8.80 -8.61
N LYS A 100 8.72 8.50 -8.69
CA LYS A 100 9.45 8.59 -9.97
C LYS A 100 8.96 7.54 -10.97
N MET A 101 8.82 6.27 -10.56
CA MET A 101 8.29 5.22 -11.45
C MET A 101 6.92 5.57 -12.02
N GLN A 102 6.07 6.28 -11.26
CA GLN A 102 4.77 6.77 -11.72
C GLN A 102 4.83 7.96 -12.69
N ALA A 103 5.93 8.71 -12.73
CA ALA A 103 6.13 9.80 -13.68
C ALA A 103 6.79 9.33 -15.00
N ASP A 104 7.48 8.18 -14.96
CA ASP A 104 8.13 7.53 -16.10
C ASP A 104 7.22 6.48 -16.81
N SER A 105 5.91 6.40 -16.46
CA SER A 105 4.92 5.41 -16.95
C SER A 105 3.74 6.02 -17.70
#